data_AF-A0A971BZ11-F1
#
_entry.id   AF-A0A971BZ11-F1
#
_cell.length_a   1.000
_cell.length_b   1.000
_cell.length_c   1.000
_cell.angle_alpha   90.00
_cell.angle_beta   90.00
_cell.angle_gamma   90.00
#
_symmetry.space_group_name_H-M   'P 1'
#
loop_
_entity.id
_entity.type
_entity.pdbx_description
1 polymer ?
#
loop_
_entity_poly.entity_id
_entity_poly.type
_entity_poly.pdbx_seq_one_letter_code
_entity_poly.pdbx_strand_id
1 'polypeptide(L)'
;MRVPTGSEQAADLAVDFAGLRLRTPVIAGSAGITGTVEGMRRAEDAGAGAIVMKSLFAKEVCRVAPTPRFRVLRQGRGRDRSFALYSYEQASEWGPDRYAEEVRAAKEALSIPIIPSINCLTPEQWLDYSALMEQAGADAVELNLSCPHGPHLMEGHDVTREMIEMTRLVKEARRIPVIPKMTPQLNNPPGVAVALERAGADAIVTFNRFTGLDIDIETERPVMHGGYAGHGGPWSLLYTLRWLAAIYPAVTVPLSMSGGLAGWQDVVKAILAGATVTQTVTAVVMGGYGEIT
;
A
#
# COMPACT_ATOMS: atom_id res chain seq x y z
N MET A 1 -46.49 -3.12 -8.93
CA MET A 1 -45.64 -3.94 -8.04
C MET A 1 -44.99 -2.96 -7.07
N ARG A 2 -45.44 -2.93 -5.81
CA ARG A 2 -44.94 -2.00 -4.79
C ARG A 2 -43.55 -2.48 -4.35
N VAL A 3 -42.53 -1.65 -4.57
CA VAL A 3 -41.19 -1.87 -4.02
C VAL A 3 -41.31 -1.82 -2.50
N PRO A 4 -40.80 -2.81 -1.74
CA PRO A 4 -40.83 -2.75 -0.29
C PRO A 4 -39.97 -1.57 0.18
N THR A 5 -40.58 -0.62 0.88
CA THR A 5 -39.87 0.35 1.72
C THR A 5 -39.40 -0.36 2.98
N GLY A 6 -38.40 -1.23 2.84
CA GLY A 6 -37.59 -1.63 3.97
C GLY A 6 -36.77 -0.41 4.39
N SER A 7 -36.76 -0.08 5.67
CA SER A 7 -35.69 0.76 6.24
C SER A 7 -34.37 0.19 5.73
N GLU A 8 -33.60 0.95 4.94
CA GLU A 8 -32.27 0.53 4.49
C GLU A 8 -31.40 0.32 5.73
N GLN A 9 -31.37 -0.91 6.21
CA GLN A 9 -30.42 -1.34 7.21
C GLN A 9 -29.08 -1.31 6.47
N ALA A 10 -28.23 -0.34 6.81
CA ALA A 10 -26.91 -0.23 6.22
C ALA A 10 -26.22 -1.60 6.29
N ALA A 11 -25.73 -2.09 5.15
CA ALA A 11 -25.07 -3.38 5.08
C ALA A 11 -23.84 -3.38 6.02
N ASP A 12 -23.68 -4.44 6.80
CA ASP A 12 -22.49 -4.60 7.64
C ASP A 12 -21.28 -4.91 6.74
N LEU A 13 -20.33 -3.99 6.71
CA LEU A 13 -19.08 -4.10 5.95
C LEU A 13 -17.90 -4.52 6.84
N ALA A 14 -18.13 -4.92 8.08
CA ALA A 14 -17.05 -5.21 9.00
C ALA A 14 -16.29 -6.50 8.64
N VAL A 15 -14.95 -6.42 8.67
CA VAL A 15 -14.04 -7.51 8.30
C VAL A 15 -12.96 -7.69 9.38
N ASP A 16 -12.34 -8.87 9.41
CA ASP A 16 -11.11 -9.11 10.17
C ASP A 16 -9.93 -9.13 9.20
N PHE A 17 -8.91 -8.32 9.46
CA PHE A 17 -7.70 -8.26 8.66
C PHE A 17 -6.47 -8.38 9.56
N ALA A 18 -5.82 -9.55 9.53
CA ALA A 18 -4.69 -9.88 10.41
C ALA A 18 -5.01 -9.75 11.91
N GLY A 19 -6.24 -10.10 12.32
CA GLY A 19 -6.71 -9.93 13.70
C GLY A 19 -7.19 -8.52 14.05
N LEU A 20 -7.17 -7.59 13.08
CA LEU A 20 -7.68 -6.24 13.23
C LEU A 20 -9.15 -6.20 12.76
N ARG A 21 -10.07 -5.90 13.68
CA ARG A 21 -11.48 -5.72 13.34
C ARG A 21 -11.68 -4.34 12.70
N LEU A 22 -12.01 -4.31 11.41
CA LEU A 22 -12.24 -3.08 10.65
C LEU A 22 -13.74 -2.90 10.41
N ARG A 23 -14.24 -1.66 10.47
CA ARG A 23 -15.65 -1.32 10.16
C ARG A 23 -16.01 -1.39 8.67
N THR A 24 -15.00 -1.40 7.81
CA THR A 24 -15.11 -1.43 6.34
C THR A 24 -13.86 -2.09 5.76
N PRO A 25 -13.92 -2.74 4.58
CA PRO A 25 -12.75 -3.27 3.89
C PRO A 25 -11.90 -2.19 3.21
N VAL A 26 -12.23 -0.90 3.32
CA VAL A 26 -11.48 0.19 2.67
C VAL A 26 -10.45 0.79 3.63
N ILE A 27 -9.18 0.66 3.29
CA ILE A 27 -8.03 1.20 4.03
C ILE A 27 -7.46 2.38 3.25
N ALA A 28 -7.13 3.47 3.96
CA ALA A 28 -6.36 4.56 3.37
C ALA A 28 -4.89 4.12 3.23
N GLY A 29 -4.42 3.93 1.99
CA GLY A 29 -3.09 3.37 1.73
C GLY A 29 -1.94 4.37 1.89
N SER A 30 -0.72 3.86 2.05
CA SER A 30 0.52 4.65 2.17
C SER A 30 0.72 5.62 1.01
N ALA A 31 0.52 6.92 1.28
CA ALA A 31 0.75 8.04 0.38
C ALA A 31 0.81 9.36 1.17
N GLY A 32 1.11 10.50 0.53
CA GLY A 32 1.23 11.79 1.25
C GLY A 32 -0.01 12.14 2.09
N ILE A 33 -1.19 11.65 1.70
CA ILE A 33 -2.46 11.78 2.42
C ILE A 33 -2.48 11.08 3.80
N THR A 34 -1.61 10.09 4.02
CA THR A 34 -1.46 9.38 5.29
C THR A 34 -0.11 9.68 5.95
N GLY A 35 0.48 10.85 5.64
CA GLY A 35 1.77 11.27 6.17
C GLY A 35 1.70 11.90 7.56
N THR A 36 0.59 12.55 7.92
CA THR A 36 0.44 13.30 9.19
C THR A 36 -0.86 12.94 9.90
N VAL A 37 -0.92 13.12 11.22
CA VAL A 37 -2.14 12.88 12.02
C VAL A 37 -3.34 13.63 11.47
N GLU A 38 -3.14 14.86 10.97
CA GLU A 38 -4.20 15.64 10.33
C GLU A 38 -4.76 14.92 9.08
N GLY A 39 -3.89 14.46 8.19
CA GLY A 39 -4.31 13.72 6.99
C GLY A 39 -5.00 12.39 7.34
N MET A 40 -4.45 11.67 8.33
CA MET A 40 -5.02 10.43 8.83
C MET A 40 -6.42 10.65 9.43
N ARG A 41 -6.62 11.70 10.23
CA ARG A 41 -7.93 12.06 10.80
C ARG A 41 -8.94 12.35 9.68
N ARG A 42 -8.54 13.08 8.65
CA ARG A 42 -9.42 13.33 7.48
C ARG A 42 -9.81 12.04 6.75
N ALA A 43 -8.92 11.05 6.68
CA ALA A 43 -9.24 9.75 6.12
C ALA A 43 -10.21 8.95 7.02
N GLU A 44 -10.03 9.00 8.35
CA GLU A 44 -10.97 8.40 9.31
C GLU A 44 -12.36 9.04 9.24
N ASP A 45 -12.42 10.38 9.22
CA ASP A 45 -13.67 11.14 9.09
C ASP A 45 -14.39 10.81 7.79
N ALA A 46 -13.63 10.53 6.72
CA ALA A 46 -14.14 10.09 5.44
C ALA A 46 -14.41 8.57 5.36
N GLY A 47 -14.40 7.85 6.50
CA GLY A 47 -14.89 6.48 6.57
C GLY A 47 -13.84 5.38 6.43
N ALA A 48 -12.53 5.69 6.41
CA ALA A 48 -11.49 4.65 6.33
C ALA A 48 -11.62 3.63 7.49
N GLY A 49 -11.36 2.36 7.20
CA GLY A 49 -11.38 1.27 8.18
C GLY A 49 -10.08 1.12 8.95
N ALA A 50 -8.96 1.51 8.34
CA ALA A 50 -7.64 1.60 8.94
C ALA A 50 -6.77 2.58 8.13
N ILE A 51 -5.61 2.93 8.68
CA ILE A 51 -4.60 3.76 8.03
C ILE A 51 -3.33 2.95 7.81
N VAL A 52 -2.81 2.95 6.58
CA VAL A 52 -1.41 2.63 6.32
C VAL A 52 -0.66 3.94 6.15
N MET A 53 0.26 4.23 7.07
CA MET A 53 1.00 5.49 7.05
C MET A 53 1.93 5.57 5.84
N LYS A 54 2.23 6.80 5.42
CA LYS A 54 3.25 7.05 4.39
C LYS A 54 4.53 6.32 4.77
N SER A 55 5.12 5.57 3.83
CA SER A 55 6.21 4.68 4.21
C SER A 55 7.44 5.44 4.72
N LEU A 56 8.10 4.92 5.76
CA LEU A 56 9.40 5.35 6.25
C LEU A 56 10.50 4.50 5.59
N PHE A 57 11.45 5.12 4.90
CA PHE A 57 12.56 4.42 4.25
C PHE A 57 13.85 4.66 5.02
N ALA A 58 14.66 3.64 5.27
CA ALA A 58 15.95 3.78 5.95
C ALA A 58 16.96 4.59 5.12
N LYS A 59 16.88 4.53 3.78
CA LYS A 59 17.72 5.32 2.90
C LYS A 59 17.25 6.78 2.86
N GLU A 60 18.04 7.69 3.43
CA GLU A 60 17.65 9.10 3.60
C GLU A 60 17.36 9.84 2.29
N VAL A 61 18.07 9.53 1.18
CA VAL A 61 17.77 10.16 -0.12
C VAL A 61 16.34 9.89 -0.60
N CYS A 62 15.76 8.76 -0.17
CA CYS A 62 14.38 8.39 -0.47
C CYS A 62 13.36 9.15 0.39
N ARG A 63 13.79 10.11 1.23
CA ARG A 63 12.92 10.97 2.04
C ARG A 63 12.77 12.37 1.46
N VAL A 64 13.42 12.67 0.33
CA VAL A 64 13.40 13.98 -0.33
C VAL A 64 12.69 13.88 -1.67
N ALA A 65 11.45 14.37 -1.73
CA ALA A 65 10.65 14.32 -2.97
C ALA A 65 10.97 15.49 -3.92
N PRO A 66 11.22 15.22 -5.22
CA PRO A 66 11.40 16.27 -6.21
C PRO A 66 10.05 16.94 -6.55
N THR A 67 10.11 18.16 -7.09
CA THR A 67 8.92 18.90 -7.55
C THR A 67 9.03 19.19 -9.05
N PRO A 68 8.00 18.89 -9.86
CA PRO A 68 6.70 18.28 -9.51
C PRO A 68 6.81 16.79 -9.13
N ARG A 69 5.92 16.30 -8.25
CA ARG A 69 5.90 14.91 -7.75
C ARG A 69 5.11 13.95 -8.62
N PHE A 70 4.09 14.44 -9.31
CA PHE A 70 3.14 13.64 -10.06
C PHE A 70 2.91 14.21 -11.45
N ARG A 71 2.68 13.32 -12.42
CA ARG A 71 2.15 13.65 -13.74
C ARG A 71 1.06 12.65 -14.10
N VAL A 72 -0.04 13.14 -14.64
CA VAL A 72 -1.10 12.28 -15.17
C VAL A 72 -0.75 11.97 -16.62
N LEU A 73 -0.51 10.69 -16.93
CA LEU A 73 -0.29 10.21 -18.29
C LEU A 73 -1.62 9.70 -18.83
N ARG A 74 -2.11 10.34 -19.90
CA ARG A 74 -3.33 9.95 -20.62
C ARG A 74 -2.95 9.71 -22.07
N GLN A 75 -3.33 8.55 -22.61
CA GLN A 75 -3.22 8.27 -24.04
C GLN A 75 -4.61 8.24 -24.67
N GLY A 76 -4.80 9.06 -25.71
CA GLY A 76 -6.02 9.09 -26.53
C GLY A 76 -7.23 9.79 -25.90
N ARG A 77 -8.41 9.55 -26.49
CA ARG A 77 -9.72 10.09 -26.07
C ARG A 77 -10.43 9.20 -25.04
N GLY A 78 -9.68 8.58 -24.13
CA GLY A 78 -10.23 7.68 -23.11
C GLY A 78 -11.03 8.40 -22.03
N ARG A 79 -12.00 7.70 -21.42
CA ARG A 79 -12.76 8.17 -20.24
C ARG A 79 -11.84 8.37 -19.03
N ASP A 80 -12.38 8.91 -17.93
CA ASP A 80 -11.69 9.22 -16.67
C ASP A 80 -10.90 8.07 -16.00
N ARG A 81 -11.02 6.85 -16.53
CA ARG A 81 -10.40 5.63 -15.99
C ARG A 81 -9.28 5.05 -16.87
N SER A 82 -8.84 5.78 -17.89
CA SER A 82 -7.75 5.39 -18.80
C SER A 82 -6.53 6.30 -18.63
N PHE A 83 -6.01 6.37 -17.41
CA PHE A 83 -4.80 7.14 -17.10
C PHE A 83 -3.85 6.37 -16.18
N ALA A 84 -2.58 6.74 -16.24
CA ALA A 84 -1.59 6.38 -15.25
C ALA A 84 -1.20 7.60 -14.41
N LEU A 85 -1.16 7.43 -13.09
CA LEU A 85 -0.54 8.39 -12.20
C LEU A 85 0.96 8.06 -12.15
N TYR A 86 1.75 8.84 -12.87
CA TYR A 86 3.21 8.77 -12.89
C TYR A 86 3.77 9.56 -11.72
N SER A 87 4.57 8.91 -10.88
CA SER A 87 4.89 9.42 -9.54
C SER A 87 6.36 9.25 -9.21
N TYR A 88 6.98 10.39 -8.92
CA TYR A 88 8.28 10.50 -8.25
C TYR A 88 8.14 10.80 -6.76
N GLU A 89 6.93 10.63 -6.20
CA GLU A 89 6.72 10.81 -4.78
C GLU A 89 7.58 9.81 -3.99
N GLN A 90 8.35 10.35 -3.06
CA GLN A 90 9.30 9.63 -2.21
C GLN A 90 8.64 9.18 -0.91
N ALA A 91 9.41 8.61 0.01
CA ALA A 91 8.97 8.19 1.35
C ALA A 91 8.60 9.40 2.22
N SER A 92 8.21 9.15 3.47
CA SER A 92 8.08 10.20 4.49
C SER A 92 9.38 10.98 4.61
N GLU A 93 9.28 12.29 4.83
CA GLU A 93 10.43 13.18 5.03
C GLU A 93 11.08 13.00 6.41
N TRP A 94 10.44 12.27 7.32
CA TRP A 94 10.88 12.12 8.69
C TRP A 94 11.92 11.02 8.89
N GLY A 95 12.70 11.19 9.97
CA GLY A 95 13.49 10.12 10.56
C GLY A 95 12.64 9.14 11.40
N PRO A 96 13.23 8.00 11.80
CA PRO A 96 12.53 6.96 12.53
C PRO A 96 11.91 7.44 13.85
N ASP A 97 12.61 8.27 14.62
CA ASP A 97 12.09 8.77 15.91
C ASP A 97 10.86 9.66 15.73
N ARG A 98 10.95 10.66 14.83
CA ARG A 98 9.82 11.53 14.52
C ARG A 98 8.64 10.75 13.93
N TYR A 99 8.92 9.74 13.11
CA TYR A 99 7.88 8.86 12.56
C TYR A 99 7.18 8.06 13.66
N ALA A 100 7.91 7.55 14.64
CA ALA A 100 7.37 6.85 15.80
C ALA A 100 6.56 7.77 16.72
N GLU A 101 6.98 9.02 16.90
CA GLU A 101 6.17 10.04 17.57
C GLU A 101 4.83 10.25 16.84
N GLU A 102 4.83 10.31 15.51
CA GLU A 102 3.60 10.46 14.74
C GLU A 102 2.70 9.21 14.84
N VAL A 103 3.27 8.00 14.87
CA VAL A 103 2.50 6.76 15.15
C VAL A 103 1.79 6.88 16.49
N ARG A 104 2.52 7.28 17.55
CA ARG A 104 1.93 7.46 18.89
C ARG A 104 0.82 8.51 18.89
N ALA A 105 1.07 9.66 18.28
CA ALA A 105 0.07 10.72 18.16
C ALA A 105 -1.17 10.27 17.37
N ALA A 106 -1.00 9.47 16.31
CA ALA A 106 -2.12 8.91 15.55
C ALA A 106 -2.93 7.91 16.40
N LYS A 107 -2.26 7.06 17.18
CA LYS A 107 -2.91 6.12 18.09
C LYS A 107 -3.72 6.80 19.20
N GLU A 108 -3.29 7.98 19.65
CA GLU A 108 -4.04 8.79 20.62
C GLU A 108 -5.21 9.54 19.98
N ALA A 109 -5.06 9.96 18.72
CA ALA A 109 -5.98 10.86 18.04
C ALA A 109 -7.11 10.15 17.27
N LEU A 110 -6.88 8.91 16.81
CA LEU A 110 -7.79 8.15 15.94
C LEU A 110 -8.37 6.93 16.65
N SER A 111 -9.55 6.48 16.21
CA SER A 111 -10.24 5.30 16.72
C SER A 111 -10.05 4.04 15.87
N ILE A 112 -9.49 4.19 14.66
CA ILE A 112 -9.19 3.09 13.73
C ILE A 112 -7.73 2.61 13.82
N PRO A 113 -7.43 1.37 13.39
CA PRO A 113 -6.06 0.86 13.43
C PRO A 113 -5.06 1.67 12.59
N ILE A 114 -3.84 1.80 13.12
CA ILE A 114 -2.70 2.50 12.52
C ILE A 114 -1.60 1.49 12.20
N ILE A 115 -1.23 1.44 10.92
CA ILE A 115 -0.27 0.50 10.35
C ILE A 115 0.90 1.31 9.75
N PRO A 116 1.99 1.54 10.49
CA PRO A 116 3.21 2.08 9.92
C PRO A 116 3.74 1.19 8.79
N SER A 117 4.19 1.82 7.70
CA SER A 117 4.78 1.15 6.54
C SER A 117 6.28 1.44 6.54
N ILE A 118 7.13 0.41 6.62
CA ILE A 118 8.58 0.60 6.75
C ILE A 118 9.34 -0.11 5.63
N ASN A 119 10.46 0.47 5.21
CA ASN A 119 11.43 -0.12 4.30
C ASN A 119 12.83 0.07 4.87
N CYS A 120 13.57 -1.02 5.03
CA CYS A 120 14.93 -1.01 5.58
C CYS A 120 15.91 -1.67 4.62
N LEU A 121 17.22 -1.44 4.84
CA LEU A 121 18.29 -1.95 3.99
C LEU A 121 19.00 -3.18 4.58
N THR A 122 18.97 -3.32 5.91
CA THR A 122 19.65 -4.43 6.60
C THR A 122 18.72 -5.13 7.58
N PRO A 123 18.99 -6.41 7.92
CA PRO A 123 18.25 -7.15 8.94
C PRO A 123 18.12 -6.40 10.27
N GLU A 124 19.19 -5.75 10.73
CA GLU A 124 19.22 -5.00 11.98
C GLU A 124 18.26 -3.81 11.92
N GLN A 125 18.26 -3.07 10.81
CA GLN A 125 17.33 -1.95 10.63
C GLN A 125 15.87 -2.41 10.61
N TRP A 126 15.56 -3.57 10.00
CA TRP A 126 14.22 -4.15 10.03
C TRP A 126 13.77 -4.45 11.47
N LEU A 127 14.66 -5.01 12.29
CA LEU A 127 14.39 -5.26 13.70
C LEU A 127 14.20 -3.96 14.50
N ASP A 128 15.09 -2.99 14.31
CA ASP A 128 15.07 -1.71 15.04
C ASP A 128 13.82 -0.90 14.70
N TYR A 129 13.51 -0.73 13.40
CA TYR A 129 12.37 0.07 12.96
C TYR A 129 11.06 -0.61 13.37
N SER A 130 10.93 -1.93 13.19
CA SER A 130 9.72 -2.64 13.61
C SER A 130 9.52 -2.61 15.14
N ALA A 131 10.60 -2.73 15.92
CA ALA A 131 10.53 -2.59 17.37
C ALA A 131 10.10 -1.19 17.80
N LEU A 132 10.63 -0.15 17.15
CA LEU A 132 10.26 1.23 17.41
C LEU A 132 8.78 1.50 17.09
N MET A 133 8.26 0.95 15.98
CA MET A 133 6.86 1.06 15.62
C MET A 133 5.94 0.34 16.62
N GLU A 134 6.31 -0.86 17.05
CA GLU A 134 5.58 -1.61 18.08
C GLU A 134 5.55 -0.85 19.42
N GLN A 135 6.69 -0.28 19.85
CA GLN A 135 6.78 0.53 21.06
C GLN A 135 5.99 1.85 20.97
N ALA A 136 5.78 2.37 19.76
CA ALA A 136 4.93 3.52 19.52
C ALA A 136 3.42 3.20 19.60
N GLY A 137 3.06 1.91 19.68
CA GLY A 137 1.69 1.44 19.81
C GLY A 137 1.02 1.09 18.48
N ALA A 138 1.79 0.86 17.42
CA ALA A 138 1.26 0.39 16.14
C ALA A 138 0.39 -0.87 16.29
N ASP A 139 -0.71 -0.96 15.52
CA ASP A 139 -1.59 -2.13 15.58
C ASP A 139 -1.09 -3.28 14.70
N ALA A 140 -0.30 -2.97 13.68
CA ALA A 140 0.42 -3.89 12.80
C ALA A 140 1.58 -3.14 12.12
N VAL A 141 2.46 -3.85 11.41
CA VAL A 141 3.50 -3.23 10.57
C VAL A 141 3.41 -3.73 9.13
N GLU A 142 3.39 -2.81 8.18
CA GLU A 142 3.50 -3.13 6.75
C GLU A 142 4.97 -3.11 6.33
N LEU A 143 5.47 -4.24 5.82
CA LEU A 143 6.83 -4.31 5.28
C LEU A 143 6.77 -3.91 3.80
N ASN A 144 7.15 -2.67 3.50
CA ASN A 144 7.27 -2.20 2.14
C ASN A 144 8.57 -2.74 1.53
N LEU A 145 8.48 -3.93 0.96
CA LEU A 145 9.63 -4.65 0.41
C LEU A 145 9.86 -4.38 -1.08
N SER A 146 9.08 -3.48 -1.68
CA SER A 146 9.42 -2.97 -3.01
C SER A 146 10.48 -1.90 -2.84
N CYS A 147 11.67 -2.11 -3.41
CA CYS A 147 12.65 -1.04 -3.59
C CYS A 147 12.37 -0.36 -4.94
N PRO A 148 11.61 0.76 -5.01
CA PRO A 148 11.39 1.47 -6.27
C PRO A 148 12.66 2.16 -6.79
N HIS A 149 13.77 2.18 -6.03
CA HIS A 149 14.96 2.98 -6.35
C HIS A 149 16.09 2.25 -7.04
N GLY A 150 15.93 0.96 -7.36
CA GLY A 150 16.70 0.36 -8.44
C GLY A 150 18.16 -0.03 -8.23
N PRO A 151 18.91 0.13 -7.10
CA PRO A 151 20.26 -0.42 -7.07
C PRO A 151 20.20 -1.92 -6.77
N HIS A 152 19.42 -2.35 -5.77
CA HIS A 152 19.37 -3.75 -5.34
C HIS A 152 18.77 -4.70 -6.38
N LEU A 153 17.77 -4.27 -7.15
CA LEU A 153 17.22 -5.03 -8.28
C LEU A 153 18.24 -5.25 -9.41
N MET A 154 19.23 -4.37 -9.52
CA MET A 154 20.27 -4.40 -10.56
C MET A 154 21.61 -5.00 -10.06
N GLU A 155 21.76 -5.20 -8.75
CA GLU A 155 22.94 -5.78 -8.10
C GLU A 155 22.89 -7.32 -8.01
N GLY A 156 21.90 -7.97 -8.64
CA GLY A 156 21.79 -9.43 -8.65
C GLY A 156 21.25 -10.04 -7.36
N HIS A 157 20.65 -9.24 -6.48
CA HIS A 157 20.01 -9.72 -5.25
C HIS A 157 18.71 -10.47 -5.57
N ASP A 158 18.53 -11.62 -4.92
CA ASP A 158 17.28 -12.38 -4.96
C ASP A 158 16.24 -11.67 -4.09
N VAL A 159 15.55 -10.69 -4.67
CA VAL A 159 14.50 -9.90 -4.00
C VAL A 159 13.41 -10.80 -3.42
N THR A 160 13.13 -11.93 -4.05
CA THR A 160 12.13 -12.87 -3.52
C THR A 160 12.60 -13.49 -2.21
N ARG A 161 13.85 -13.96 -2.17
CA ARG A 161 14.46 -14.48 -0.94
C ARG A 161 14.50 -13.42 0.16
N GLU A 162 14.96 -12.22 -0.15
CA GLU A 162 15.06 -11.13 0.84
C GLU A 162 13.70 -10.78 1.44
N MET A 163 12.64 -10.72 0.61
CA MET A 163 11.27 -10.52 1.08
C MET A 163 10.84 -11.57 2.11
N ILE A 164 11.13 -12.84 1.83
CA ILE A 164 10.76 -13.98 2.69
C ILE A 164 11.58 -13.96 3.98
N GLU A 165 12.89 -13.72 3.89
CA GLU A 165 13.80 -13.67 5.04
C GLU A 165 13.45 -12.51 5.97
N MET A 166 13.22 -11.30 5.45
CA MET A 166 12.88 -10.14 6.27
C MET A 166 11.48 -10.28 6.90
N THR A 167 10.53 -10.89 6.19
CA THR A 167 9.22 -11.20 6.77
C THR A 167 9.35 -12.15 7.96
N ARG A 168 10.11 -13.24 7.81
CA ARG A 168 10.36 -14.20 8.90
C ARG A 168 11.05 -13.53 10.08
N LEU A 169 12.12 -12.77 9.80
CA LEU A 169 12.91 -12.08 10.81
C LEU A 169 12.05 -11.15 11.67
N VAL A 170 11.25 -10.29 11.04
CA VAL A 170 10.39 -9.35 11.77
C VAL A 170 9.28 -10.10 12.50
N LYS A 171 8.69 -11.14 11.87
CA LYS A 171 7.64 -11.94 12.51
C LYS A 171 8.10 -12.67 13.76
N GLU A 172 9.30 -13.24 13.75
CA GLU A 172 9.88 -13.92 14.92
C GLU A 172 10.18 -12.95 16.06
N ALA A 173 10.46 -11.69 15.74
CA ALA A 173 10.84 -10.68 16.72
C ALA A 173 9.67 -9.87 17.30
N ARG A 174 8.57 -9.72 16.56
CA ARG A 174 7.44 -8.82 16.92
C ARG A 174 6.19 -9.58 17.32
N ARG A 175 5.38 -8.97 18.19
CA ARG A 175 4.09 -9.50 18.63
C ARG A 175 2.94 -8.96 17.80
N ILE A 176 3.08 -7.73 17.30
CA ILE A 176 2.11 -7.14 16.37
C ILE A 176 2.11 -7.89 15.02
N PRO A 177 0.99 -7.88 14.28
CA PRO A 177 0.90 -8.49 12.97
C PRO A 177 1.90 -7.89 11.97
N VAL A 178 2.48 -8.75 11.14
CA VAL A 178 3.48 -8.41 10.12
C VAL A 178 2.88 -8.65 8.73
N ILE A 179 2.82 -7.58 7.93
CA ILE A 179 2.09 -7.54 6.67
C ILE A 179 3.07 -7.18 5.52
N PRO A 180 3.70 -8.16 4.85
CA PRO A 180 4.54 -7.89 3.69
C PRO A 180 3.74 -7.35 2.49
N LYS A 181 4.27 -6.31 1.86
CA LYS A 181 3.75 -5.71 0.63
C LYS A 181 4.58 -6.09 -0.57
N MET A 182 3.98 -6.85 -1.48
CA MET A 182 4.67 -7.40 -2.64
C MET A 182 4.83 -6.38 -3.76
N THR A 183 5.94 -6.47 -4.49
CA THR A 183 6.12 -5.79 -5.77
C THR A 183 5.37 -6.53 -6.88
N PRO A 184 4.80 -5.83 -7.88
CA PRO A 184 4.18 -6.50 -9.03
C PRO A 184 5.22 -7.06 -10.02
N GLN A 185 6.51 -6.79 -9.82
CA GLN A 185 7.61 -7.20 -10.71
C GLN A 185 8.21 -8.58 -10.34
N LEU A 186 7.40 -9.46 -9.73
CA LEU A 186 7.81 -10.82 -9.36
C LEU A 186 7.58 -11.80 -10.52
N ASN A 187 8.49 -12.76 -10.66
CA ASN A 187 8.36 -13.83 -11.67
C ASN A 187 7.21 -14.81 -11.34
N ASN A 188 6.96 -15.07 -10.06
CA ASN A 188 5.92 -15.99 -9.60
C ASN A 188 5.19 -15.44 -8.35
N PRO A 189 4.28 -14.47 -8.51
CA PRO A 189 3.57 -13.86 -7.37
C PRO A 189 2.84 -14.88 -6.45
N PRO A 190 2.12 -15.89 -6.97
CA PRO A 190 1.51 -16.92 -6.11
C PRO A 190 2.53 -17.71 -5.28
N GLY A 191 3.66 -18.11 -5.89
CA GLY A 191 4.73 -18.81 -5.17
C GLY A 191 5.35 -17.97 -4.07
N VAL A 192 5.55 -16.67 -4.31
CA VAL A 192 6.05 -15.74 -3.27
C VAL A 192 5.03 -15.57 -2.16
N ALA A 193 3.74 -15.44 -2.46
CA ALA A 193 2.69 -15.33 -1.45
C ALA A 193 2.66 -16.54 -0.50
N VAL A 194 2.72 -17.76 -1.06
CA VAL A 194 2.84 -19.01 -0.28
C VAL A 194 4.08 -19.00 0.61
N ALA A 195 5.21 -18.51 0.09
CA ALA A 195 6.45 -18.46 0.85
C ALA A 195 6.42 -17.41 1.98
N LEU A 196 5.74 -16.28 1.77
CA LEU A 196 5.51 -15.27 2.80
C LEU A 196 4.58 -15.77 3.91
N GLU A 197 3.49 -16.48 3.56
CA GLU A 197 2.63 -17.15 4.55
C GLU A 197 3.44 -18.16 5.39
N ARG A 198 4.27 -18.98 4.74
CA ARG A 198 5.17 -19.92 5.44
C ARG A 198 6.25 -19.24 6.28
N ALA A 199 6.60 -17.99 5.97
CA ALA A 199 7.48 -17.16 6.78
C ALA A 199 6.74 -16.54 7.98
N GLY A 200 5.43 -16.73 8.09
CA GLY A 200 4.60 -16.28 9.21
C GLY A 200 3.92 -14.93 8.98
N ALA A 201 3.82 -14.44 7.75
CA ALA A 201 3.01 -13.26 7.44
C ALA A 201 1.57 -13.41 7.98
N ASP A 202 1.04 -12.37 8.62
CA ASP A 202 -0.33 -12.39 9.15
C ASP A 202 -1.38 -11.95 8.10
N ALA A 203 -0.92 -11.23 7.08
CA ALA A 203 -1.66 -10.88 5.87
C ALA A 203 -0.67 -10.47 4.77
N ILE A 204 -1.12 -10.36 3.52
CA ILE A 204 -0.26 -10.00 2.38
C ILE A 204 -0.90 -8.87 1.56
N VAL A 205 -0.12 -7.87 1.17
CA VAL A 205 -0.57 -6.79 0.26
C VAL A 205 -0.12 -7.05 -1.18
N THR A 206 -1.07 -7.03 -2.11
CA THR A 206 -0.89 -7.16 -3.57
C THR A 206 -1.43 -5.93 -4.28
N PHE A 207 -0.64 -4.97 -4.77
CA PHE A 207 0.82 -4.86 -4.79
C PHE A 207 1.24 -3.41 -4.52
N ASN A 208 2.55 -3.15 -4.46
CA ASN A 208 3.07 -1.81 -4.71
C ASN A 208 2.91 -1.41 -6.20
N ARG A 209 3.30 -0.18 -6.55
CA ARG A 209 3.31 0.33 -7.92
C ARG A 209 4.39 -0.35 -8.75
N PHE A 210 4.18 -0.37 -10.06
CA PHE A 210 5.24 -0.71 -11.01
C PHE A 210 6.23 0.44 -11.15
N THR A 211 7.49 0.14 -11.44
CA THR A 211 8.47 1.13 -11.91
C THR A 211 8.49 1.17 -13.43
N GLY A 212 8.52 2.36 -14.03
CA GLY A 212 8.53 2.51 -15.49
C GLY A 212 9.14 3.83 -15.95
N LEU A 213 9.54 3.87 -17.23
CA LEU A 213 10.10 5.04 -17.91
C LEU A 213 9.11 5.47 -18.99
N ASP A 214 8.81 6.77 -19.03
CA ASP A 214 8.12 7.39 -20.17
C ASP A 214 9.07 8.39 -20.85
N ILE A 215 8.98 8.51 -22.17
CA ILE A 215 9.87 9.32 -22.99
C ILE A 215 9.03 10.30 -23.79
N ASP A 216 9.34 11.58 -23.64
CA ASP A 216 8.75 12.63 -24.44
C ASP A 216 9.49 12.69 -25.78
N ILE A 217 8.79 12.32 -26.86
CA ILE A 217 9.37 12.18 -28.21
C ILE A 217 9.72 13.52 -28.86
N GLU A 218 9.11 14.62 -28.43
CA GLU A 218 9.37 15.96 -28.99
C GLU A 218 10.64 16.55 -28.38
N THR A 219 10.86 16.28 -27.09
CA THR A 219 12.06 16.72 -26.37
C THR A 219 13.19 15.69 -26.36
N GLU A 220 12.92 14.47 -26.84
CA GLU A 220 13.82 13.31 -26.85
C GLU A 220 14.39 12.99 -25.46
N ARG A 221 13.60 13.21 -24.40
CA ARG A 221 14.04 13.10 -23.01
C ARG A 221 13.06 12.30 -22.17
N PRO A 222 13.54 11.63 -21.10
CA PRO A 222 12.66 11.06 -20.10
C PRO A 222 11.72 12.11 -19.52
N VAL A 223 10.47 11.69 -19.29
CA VAL A 223 9.46 12.51 -18.65
C VAL A 223 9.84 12.81 -17.20
N MET A 224 9.66 14.08 -16.80
CA MET A 224 9.97 14.61 -15.46
C MET A 224 11.47 14.61 -15.14
N HIS A 225 11.93 13.73 -14.24
CA HIS A 225 13.24 13.85 -13.57
C HIS A 225 14.30 12.88 -14.11
N GLY A 226 14.15 12.40 -15.35
CA GLY A 226 15.25 11.67 -16.01
C GLY A 226 15.35 10.17 -15.74
N GLY A 227 14.44 9.56 -14.97
CA GLY A 227 14.60 8.17 -14.51
C GLY A 227 13.31 7.34 -14.45
N TYR A 228 13.38 6.23 -13.71
CA TYR A 228 12.20 5.41 -13.45
C TYR A 228 11.30 6.07 -12.41
N ALA A 229 10.00 6.06 -12.67
CA ALA A 229 8.99 6.51 -11.72
C ALA A 229 8.03 5.37 -11.36
N GLY A 230 7.40 5.49 -10.20
CA GLY A 230 6.27 4.64 -9.86
C GLY A 230 5.09 5.00 -10.76
N HIS A 231 4.47 4.03 -11.41
CA HIS A 231 3.26 4.25 -12.19
C HIS A 231 2.13 3.34 -11.71
N GLY A 232 1.01 3.97 -11.38
CA GLY A 232 -0.17 3.30 -10.85
C GLY A 232 -1.44 3.99 -11.36
N GLY A 233 -2.55 3.78 -10.66
CA GLY A 233 -3.86 4.29 -11.06
C GLY A 233 -4.68 3.28 -11.86
N PRO A 234 -5.83 3.70 -12.40
CA PRO A 234 -6.89 2.79 -12.85
C PRO A 234 -6.49 1.77 -13.92
N TRP A 235 -5.46 2.06 -14.71
CA TRP A 235 -4.95 1.14 -15.73
C TRP A 235 -4.51 -0.22 -15.16
N SER A 236 -4.02 -0.25 -13.92
CA SER A 236 -3.46 -1.47 -13.32
C SER A 236 -4.51 -2.40 -12.71
N LEU A 237 -5.79 -2.04 -12.76
CA LEU A 237 -6.88 -2.79 -12.09
C LEU A 237 -6.94 -4.24 -12.56
N LEU A 238 -7.00 -4.47 -13.87
CA LEU A 238 -7.16 -5.82 -14.43
C LEU A 238 -5.93 -6.70 -14.12
N TYR A 239 -4.74 -6.12 -14.15
CA TYR A 239 -3.51 -6.82 -13.77
C TYR A 239 -3.54 -7.25 -12.30
N THR A 240 -3.92 -6.32 -11.42
CA THR A 240 -3.95 -6.57 -9.97
C THR A 240 -4.99 -7.64 -9.63
N LEU A 241 -6.20 -7.55 -10.22
CA LEU A 241 -7.26 -8.56 -10.06
C LEU A 241 -6.82 -9.94 -10.54
N ARG A 242 -6.12 -10.03 -11.68
CA ARG A 242 -5.64 -11.30 -12.23
C ARG A 242 -4.70 -12.03 -11.28
N TRP A 243 -3.82 -11.31 -10.60
CA TRP A 243 -2.90 -11.93 -9.65
C TRP A 243 -3.53 -12.18 -8.29
N LEU A 244 -4.37 -11.26 -7.80
CA LEU A 244 -5.15 -11.50 -6.59
C LEU A 244 -5.94 -12.81 -6.70
N ALA A 245 -6.69 -13.00 -7.79
CA ALA A 245 -7.47 -14.22 -8.04
C ALA A 245 -6.61 -15.49 -8.16
N ALA A 246 -5.34 -15.35 -8.58
CA ALA A 246 -4.40 -16.48 -8.64
C ALA A 246 -3.72 -16.78 -7.31
N ILE A 247 -3.55 -15.76 -6.44
CA ILE A 247 -2.96 -15.89 -5.11
C ILE A 247 -3.98 -16.40 -4.11
N TYR A 248 -5.23 -15.92 -4.18
CA TYR A 248 -6.30 -16.27 -3.25
C TYR A 248 -6.44 -17.76 -2.95
N PRO A 249 -6.49 -18.68 -3.94
CA PRO A 249 -6.61 -20.11 -3.64
C PRO A 249 -5.32 -20.76 -3.13
N ALA A 250 -4.18 -20.05 -3.15
CA ALA A 250 -2.87 -20.57 -2.78
C ALA A 250 -2.49 -20.28 -1.32
N VAL A 251 -3.17 -19.34 -0.66
CA VAL A 251 -2.89 -18.93 0.73
C VAL A 251 -4.16 -18.91 1.56
N THR A 252 -4.01 -18.96 2.88
CA THR A 252 -5.09 -18.88 3.86
C THR A 252 -5.13 -17.54 4.60
N VAL A 253 -4.00 -16.83 4.66
CA VAL A 253 -3.92 -15.50 5.27
C VAL A 253 -4.73 -14.45 4.48
N PRO A 254 -5.31 -13.45 5.17
CA PRO A 254 -6.02 -12.34 4.53
C PRO A 254 -5.20 -11.61 3.47
N LEU A 255 -5.86 -11.20 2.39
CA LEU A 255 -5.25 -10.46 1.29
C LEU A 255 -5.73 -9.01 1.25
N SER A 256 -4.80 -8.08 1.05
CA SER A 256 -5.05 -6.67 0.84
C SER A 256 -4.73 -6.28 -0.60
N MET A 257 -5.73 -5.82 -1.35
CA MET A 257 -5.50 -5.36 -2.72
C MET A 257 -5.15 -3.87 -2.77
N SER A 258 -4.01 -3.56 -3.38
CA SER A 258 -3.53 -2.21 -3.66
C SER A 258 -3.23 -2.09 -5.16
N GLY A 259 -3.81 -1.08 -5.82
CA GLY A 259 -3.57 -0.79 -7.24
C GLY A 259 -4.82 -0.86 -8.10
N GLY A 260 -5.02 0.15 -8.95
CA GLY A 260 -6.12 0.19 -9.92
C GLY A 260 -7.49 0.61 -9.40
N LEU A 261 -7.64 0.76 -8.08
CA LEU A 261 -8.91 1.15 -7.46
C LEU A 261 -9.24 2.62 -7.76
N ALA A 262 -10.37 2.85 -8.41
CA ALA A 262 -10.84 4.17 -8.83
C ALA A 262 -12.27 4.48 -8.35
N GLY A 263 -12.90 3.57 -7.60
CA GLY A 263 -14.24 3.72 -7.08
C GLY A 263 -14.77 2.41 -6.48
N TRP A 264 -15.94 2.47 -5.87
CA TRP A 264 -16.53 1.36 -5.11
C TRP A 264 -16.71 0.07 -5.93
N GLN A 265 -17.00 0.16 -7.24
CA GLN A 265 -17.14 -1.04 -8.07
C GLN A 265 -15.84 -1.85 -8.15
N ASP A 266 -14.69 -1.19 -8.00
CA ASP A 266 -13.39 -1.87 -8.03
C ASP A 266 -13.08 -2.52 -6.70
N VAL A 267 -13.51 -1.92 -5.59
CA VAL A 267 -13.47 -2.53 -4.27
C VAL A 267 -14.31 -3.81 -4.27
N VAL A 268 -15.53 -3.77 -4.81
CA VAL A 268 -16.38 -4.95 -4.95
C VAL A 268 -15.70 -6.03 -5.80
N LYS A 269 -15.09 -5.68 -6.94
CA LYS A 269 -14.34 -6.64 -7.76
C LYS A 269 -13.15 -7.23 -7.02
N ALA A 270 -12.41 -6.43 -6.25
CA ALA A 270 -11.29 -6.90 -5.45
C ALA A 270 -11.75 -7.93 -4.43
N ILE A 271 -12.83 -7.65 -3.70
CA ILE A 271 -13.41 -8.58 -2.72
C ILE A 271 -13.86 -9.88 -3.40
N LEU A 272 -14.57 -9.79 -4.53
CA LEU A 272 -15.00 -10.96 -5.32
C LEU A 272 -13.83 -11.76 -5.88
N ALA A 273 -12.67 -11.13 -6.09
CA ALA A 273 -11.44 -11.78 -6.54
C ALA A 273 -10.60 -12.37 -5.39
N GLY A 274 -11.02 -12.18 -4.13
CA GLY A 274 -10.38 -12.78 -2.96
C GLY A 274 -9.69 -11.82 -1.99
N ALA A 275 -9.83 -10.50 -2.17
CA ALA A 275 -9.32 -9.55 -1.19
C ALA A 275 -10.22 -9.51 0.06
N THR A 276 -9.61 -9.51 1.23
CA THR A 276 -10.29 -9.20 2.50
C THR A 276 -10.48 -7.69 2.65
N VAL A 277 -9.46 -6.92 2.25
CA VAL A 277 -9.44 -5.45 2.32
C VAL A 277 -8.80 -4.86 1.07
N THR A 278 -8.97 -3.55 0.89
CA THR A 278 -8.37 -2.79 -0.19
C THR A 278 -7.62 -1.58 0.36
N GLN A 279 -6.48 -1.23 -0.24
CA GLN A 279 -5.77 0.02 0.05
C GLN A 279 -6.00 1.01 -1.09
N THR A 280 -6.80 2.04 -0.83
CA THR A 280 -7.11 3.07 -1.81
C THR A 280 -6.12 4.22 -1.71
N VAL A 281 -5.49 4.57 -2.83
CA VAL A 281 -4.46 5.63 -2.90
C VAL A 281 -4.74 6.60 -4.05
N THR A 282 -4.72 6.15 -5.30
CA THR A 282 -4.80 7.05 -6.46
C THR A 282 -6.11 7.83 -6.51
N ALA A 283 -7.24 7.19 -6.19
CA ALA A 283 -8.54 7.87 -6.11
C ALA A 283 -8.47 9.03 -5.11
N VAL A 284 -7.99 8.78 -3.89
CA VAL A 284 -7.91 9.80 -2.83
C VAL A 284 -6.88 10.90 -3.12
N VAL A 285 -5.71 10.55 -3.68
CA VAL A 285 -4.69 11.53 -4.06
C VAL A 285 -5.20 12.49 -5.14
N MET A 286 -6.06 12.01 -6.04
CA MET A 286 -6.57 12.80 -7.17
C MET A 286 -7.91 13.50 -6.87
N GLY A 287 -8.80 12.86 -6.13
CA GLY A 287 -10.17 13.30 -5.84
C GLY A 287 -10.41 13.77 -4.40
N GLY A 288 -9.43 13.59 -3.51
CA GLY A 288 -9.55 13.93 -2.09
C GLY A 288 -10.16 12.82 -1.24
N TYR A 289 -10.25 13.07 0.08
CA TYR A 289 -10.69 12.07 1.07
C TYR A 289 -12.11 11.55 0.86
N GLY A 290 -13.00 12.31 0.21
CA GLY A 290 -14.37 11.87 -0.08
C GLY A 290 -14.45 10.63 -0.98
N GLU A 291 -13.37 10.23 -1.64
CA GLU A 291 -13.28 9.01 -2.46
C GLU A 291 -13.19 7.71 -1.64
N ILE A 292 -13.14 7.79 -0.31
CA ILE A 292 -13.06 6.62 0.59
C ILE A 292 -14.44 5.96 0.82
N THR A 293 -15.53 6.73 0.73
CA THR A 293 -16.92 6.28 0.96
C THR A 293 -17.79 6.40 -0.27
#